data_AF-A0A841GZ84-F1
#
_entry.id   AF-A0A841GZ84-F1
#
_cell.length_a   1.000
_cell.length_b   1.000
_cell.length_c   1.000
_cell.angle_alpha   90.00
_cell.angle_beta   90.00
_cell.angle_gamma   90.00
#
_symmetry.space_group_name_H-M   'P 1'
#
loop_
_entity.id
_entity.type
_entity.pdbx_description
1 polymer ?
#
loop_
_entity_poly.entity_id
_entity_poly.type
_entity_poly.pdbx_seq_one_letter_code
_entity_poly.pdbx_strand_id
1 'polypeptide(L)'
;MTTRSRLGACIAALLCMTAAGCTDHSQNPLTPTPGTEGGGEGGVPLRVALDCRASMTAGTITCGPEAPETGGAAGDIIVGGQNTFVTLASSNLAYNSGTGQLTFNVTLRNLIEQPMGTVDGTTVSNIRVFFHVSPTVTGGTGSVAVIPDGFGEFTAPAQPFYNVPQILDQNETSATDTWSFIVPPTVQTFIFKLYVSAPVQWPDGYVTLDGLLPGADGGDLRPGVPRATVAVVKDKVGRVMAGAPVTFGTSDPACATVDAAGVVTGRRASTCQVTATSGSLPGGVRVDVTGITRLWTGAVSTDWSVDGNWAEGLTPATVDSVSIPASAANMPALSTPVTIAGVQVADAATLTLGAQTLTVNADLFTGTTGGVLGGGAGVLALAGTGGTVQGVVPVTLVTGTYGLSGDLRVNGAPQTIRAGELRGRGYQLRIVNQ
;
A
#
# COMPACT_ATOMS: atom_id res chain seq x y z
N MET A 1 -10.95 5.87 77.17
CA MET A 1 -11.29 7.30 77.30
C MET A 1 -11.14 7.92 75.91
N THR A 2 -12.15 8.41 75.19
CA THR A 2 -13.20 9.44 75.48
C THR A 2 -12.72 10.88 75.36
N THR A 3 -12.74 11.41 74.13
CA THR A 3 -12.81 12.84 73.82
C THR A 3 -13.88 13.05 72.73
N ARG A 4 -14.78 14.01 72.92
CA ARG A 4 -15.90 14.35 72.01
C ARG A 4 -16.09 15.87 71.98
N SER A 5 -16.17 16.44 70.78
CA SER A 5 -16.79 17.74 70.48
C SER A 5 -17.61 17.56 69.19
N ARG A 6 -18.95 17.73 69.18
CA ARG A 6 -19.67 19.03 69.21
C ARG A 6 -19.17 19.92 68.06
N LEU A 7 -19.74 19.94 66.85
CA LEU A 7 -21.11 19.72 66.32
C LEU A 7 -22.03 20.96 66.38
N GLY A 8 -22.39 21.46 65.19
CA GLY A 8 -23.30 22.56 64.83
C GLY A 8 -23.03 22.94 63.36
N ALA A 9 -23.91 22.77 62.36
CA ALA A 9 -25.29 23.25 62.16
C ALA A 9 -25.32 24.78 61.91
N CYS A 10 -25.98 25.37 60.90
CA CYS A 10 -27.23 25.09 60.14
C CYS A 10 -27.19 25.88 58.78
N ILE A 11 -28.04 25.79 57.73
CA ILE A 11 -29.25 25.01 57.34
C ILE A 11 -29.49 25.13 55.78
N ALA A 12 -30.57 24.52 55.23
CA ALA A 12 -31.22 24.77 53.91
C ALA A 12 -30.59 24.12 52.62
N ALA A 13 -31.34 23.62 51.62
CA ALA A 13 -32.80 23.47 51.44
C ALA A 13 -33.21 22.23 50.58
N LEU A 14 -34.53 22.03 50.41
CA LEU A 14 -35.24 20.96 49.64
C LEU A 14 -34.75 20.83 48.18
N LEU A 15 -34.65 19.66 47.52
CA LEU A 15 -35.50 18.43 47.41
C LEU A 15 -36.62 18.52 46.34
N CYS A 16 -36.44 17.82 45.19
CA CYS A 16 -37.51 17.11 44.44
C CYS A 16 -37.02 16.32 43.19
N MET A 17 -37.87 15.40 42.69
CA MET A 17 -37.87 14.70 41.37
C MET A 17 -36.93 13.52 41.05
N THR A 18 -37.30 12.34 41.59
CA THR A 18 -37.60 11.08 40.84
C THR A 18 -36.68 10.52 39.74
N ALA A 19 -36.09 9.34 40.02
CA ALA A 19 -36.16 8.12 39.18
C ALA A 19 -35.84 6.85 40.03
N ALA A 20 -36.24 5.67 39.55
CA ALA A 20 -35.95 4.35 40.18
C ALA A 20 -34.52 3.85 39.85
N GLY A 21 -33.93 2.82 40.47
CA GLY A 21 -34.38 1.93 41.57
C GLY A 21 -33.56 0.62 41.57
N CYS A 22 -33.39 -0.05 42.72
CA CYS A 22 -32.71 -1.35 42.86
C CYS A 22 -33.69 -2.53 42.58
N THR A 23 -33.35 -3.83 42.49
CA THR A 23 -32.23 -4.68 42.98
C THR A 23 -31.97 -5.88 42.03
N ASP A 24 -31.06 -6.78 42.41
CA ASP A 24 -30.82 -8.13 41.87
C ASP A 24 -32.04 -8.92 41.35
N HIS A 25 -31.81 -9.74 40.31
CA HIS A 25 -32.06 -11.18 40.42
C HIS A 25 -31.20 -12.01 39.46
N SER A 26 -30.83 -13.23 39.86
CA SER A 26 -30.17 -14.23 39.01
C SER A 26 -31.20 -15.08 38.25
N GLN A 27 -30.96 -15.32 36.95
CA GLN A 27 -31.34 -16.55 36.23
C GLN A 27 -30.35 -16.85 35.09
N ASN A 28 -29.98 -18.12 35.00
CA ASN A 28 -29.50 -18.84 33.81
C ASN A 28 -30.55 -19.97 33.59
N PRO A 29 -30.80 -20.53 32.39
CA PRO A 29 -29.92 -20.56 31.22
C PRO A 29 -30.57 -20.26 29.86
N LEU A 30 -29.73 -20.14 28.83
CA LEU A 30 -29.88 -20.98 27.63
C LEU A 30 -28.52 -21.15 26.94
N THR A 31 -28.22 -22.36 26.48
CA THR A 31 -27.01 -22.69 25.73
C THR A 31 -27.09 -22.14 24.30
N PRO A 32 -26.02 -21.57 23.74
CA PRO A 32 -25.77 -21.69 22.31
C PRO A 32 -25.62 -23.18 22.01
N THR A 33 -26.47 -23.71 21.13
CA THR A 33 -26.29 -25.05 20.54
C THR A 33 -24.88 -25.13 19.94
N PRO A 34 -24.20 -26.30 19.94
CA PRO A 34 -23.06 -26.51 19.07
C PRO A 34 -23.47 -26.23 17.63
N GLY A 35 -23.08 -25.06 17.11
CA GLY A 35 -23.21 -24.75 15.69
C GLY A 35 -22.37 -25.77 14.94
N THR A 36 -23.02 -26.57 14.11
CA THR A 36 -22.47 -27.74 13.42
C THR A 36 -21.02 -27.53 12.97
N GLU A 37 -20.17 -28.53 13.17
CA GLU A 37 -18.85 -28.61 12.54
C GLU A 37 -19.00 -28.59 11.02
N GLY A 38 -19.07 -27.38 10.46
CA GLY A 38 -19.03 -27.11 9.04
C GLY A 38 -17.62 -27.32 8.51
N GLY A 39 -17.19 -28.59 8.47
CA GLY A 39 -16.05 -29.04 7.68
C GLY A 39 -16.35 -28.88 6.19
N GLY A 40 -16.43 -27.63 5.74
CA GLY A 40 -16.80 -27.25 4.39
C GLY A 40 -15.65 -27.49 3.42
N GLU A 41 -15.64 -28.66 2.81
CA GLU A 41 -14.73 -29.00 1.71
C GLU A 41 -14.84 -27.98 0.56
N GLY A 42 -13.72 -27.79 -0.15
CA GLY A 42 -13.70 -27.43 -1.58
C GLY A 42 -14.40 -26.13 -1.99
N GLY A 43 -13.61 -25.08 -2.23
CA GLY A 43 -14.11 -23.85 -2.87
C GLY A 43 -14.87 -24.15 -4.17
N VAL A 44 -16.15 -23.75 -4.22
CA VAL A 44 -17.11 -24.06 -5.30
C VAL A 44 -16.49 -23.80 -6.69
N PRO A 45 -16.62 -24.75 -7.64
CA PRO A 45 -15.95 -24.71 -8.95
C PRO A 45 -16.24 -23.41 -9.72
N LEU A 46 -15.16 -22.82 -10.23
CA LEU A 46 -15.10 -21.41 -10.63
C LEU A 46 -15.61 -21.13 -12.06
N ARG A 47 -16.60 -21.91 -12.53
CA ARG A 47 -17.01 -21.98 -13.94
C ARG A 47 -18.51 -21.78 -14.08
N VAL A 48 -18.89 -20.52 -14.21
CA VAL A 48 -20.23 -20.06 -14.60
C VAL A 48 -20.13 -19.61 -16.05
N ALA A 49 -20.87 -20.21 -16.97
CA ALA A 49 -20.79 -19.82 -18.38
C ALA A 49 -21.37 -18.42 -18.65
N LEU A 50 -20.90 -17.78 -19.71
CA LEU A 50 -21.59 -16.65 -20.35
C LEU A 50 -22.50 -17.23 -21.44
N ASP A 51 -23.79 -17.38 -21.15
CA ASP A 51 -24.80 -17.79 -22.15
C ASP A 51 -25.16 -16.56 -23.00
N CYS A 52 -24.66 -16.54 -24.23
CA CYS A 52 -24.82 -15.45 -25.17
C CYS A 52 -25.85 -15.79 -26.23
N ARG A 53 -26.86 -14.93 -26.37
CA ARG A 53 -28.00 -15.11 -27.27
C ARG A 53 -28.00 -14.00 -28.31
N ALA A 54 -28.09 -14.39 -29.58
CA ALA A 54 -28.12 -13.49 -30.73
C ALA A 54 -29.50 -13.52 -31.41
N SER A 55 -29.98 -12.35 -31.80
CA SER A 55 -31.22 -12.17 -32.58
C SER A 55 -30.97 -11.27 -33.78
N MET A 56 -30.99 -11.88 -34.96
CA MET A 56 -30.79 -11.18 -36.24
C MET A 56 -31.97 -10.27 -36.59
N THR A 57 -33.17 -10.58 -36.08
CA THR A 57 -34.38 -9.78 -36.29
C THR A 57 -34.49 -8.60 -35.32
N ALA A 58 -33.93 -8.71 -34.11
CA ALA A 58 -33.87 -7.60 -33.15
C ALA A 58 -32.59 -6.76 -33.26
N GLY A 59 -31.56 -7.24 -33.99
CA GLY A 59 -30.27 -6.57 -34.10
C GLY A 59 -29.45 -6.60 -32.81
N THR A 60 -29.61 -7.64 -31.99
CA THR A 60 -29.02 -7.72 -30.64
C THR A 60 -28.20 -8.97 -30.41
N ILE A 61 -27.13 -8.81 -29.62
CA ILE A 61 -26.46 -9.87 -28.87
C ILE A 61 -26.49 -9.47 -27.40
N THR A 62 -26.82 -10.42 -26.52
CA THR A 62 -26.82 -10.23 -25.06
C THR A 62 -26.31 -11.49 -24.38
N CYS A 63 -25.42 -11.35 -23.39
CA CYS A 63 -24.90 -12.44 -22.58
C CYS A 63 -25.44 -12.38 -21.14
N GLY A 64 -25.78 -13.54 -20.57
CA GLY A 64 -26.23 -13.69 -19.19
C GLY A 64 -25.49 -14.79 -18.43
N PRO A 65 -25.69 -14.91 -17.11
CA PRO A 65 -25.14 -16.01 -16.31
C PRO A 65 -25.97 -17.28 -16.48
N GLU A 66 -25.30 -18.43 -16.58
CA GLU A 66 -25.93 -19.76 -16.59
C GLU A 66 -25.66 -20.53 -15.29
N ALA A 67 -26.08 -21.80 -15.19
CA ALA A 67 -25.72 -22.69 -14.09
C ALA A 67 -24.23 -23.09 -14.15
N PRO A 68 -23.59 -23.44 -13.01
CA PRO A 68 -22.17 -23.81 -12.98
C PRO A 68 -21.91 -25.24 -13.50
N GLU A 69 -20.79 -25.42 -14.19
CA GLU A 69 -20.31 -26.72 -14.72
C GLU A 69 -18.86 -27.03 -14.27
N THR A 70 -18.42 -28.28 -14.32
CA THR A 70 -17.11 -28.72 -13.77
C THR A 70 -16.10 -29.18 -14.83
N GLY A 71 -14.95 -28.51 -14.93
CA GLY A 71 -13.75 -29.05 -15.61
C GLY A 71 -12.95 -28.04 -16.44
N GLY A 72 -11.62 -28.20 -16.50
CA GLY A 72 -10.68 -27.48 -17.38
C GLY A 72 -9.27 -27.36 -16.82
N ALA A 73 -8.29 -27.09 -17.69
CA ALA A 73 -6.85 -27.26 -17.44
C ALA A 73 -6.22 -26.28 -16.43
N ALA A 74 -4.97 -26.56 -16.04
CA ALA A 74 -4.18 -25.78 -15.08
C ALA A 74 -3.25 -24.76 -15.77
N GLY A 75 -3.13 -23.56 -15.20
CA GLY A 75 -2.37 -22.43 -15.73
C GLY A 75 -3.14 -21.13 -15.55
N ASP A 76 -3.98 -20.80 -16.54
CA ASP A 76 -4.90 -19.66 -16.50
C ASP A 76 -6.04 -19.85 -15.47
N ILE A 77 -6.64 -18.74 -15.03
CA ILE A 77 -8.01 -18.80 -14.49
C ILE A 77 -8.99 -18.72 -15.65
N ILE A 78 -9.82 -19.75 -15.79
CA ILE A 78 -10.98 -19.73 -16.68
C ILE A 78 -12.18 -19.26 -15.85
N VAL A 79 -12.69 -18.06 -16.15
CA VAL A 79 -13.85 -17.41 -15.50
C VAL A 79 -14.99 -17.16 -16.49
N GLY A 80 -16.14 -16.79 -15.95
CA GLY A 80 -17.31 -16.32 -16.68
C GLY A 80 -18.31 -15.71 -15.69
N GLY A 81 -19.61 -15.89 -15.92
CA GLY A 81 -20.65 -15.37 -15.04
C GLY A 81 -20.79 -13.85 -15.18
N GLN A 82 -21.69 -13.44 -16.06
CA GLN A 82 -21.93 -12.03 -16.40
C GLN A 82 -22.19 -11.20 -15.13
N ASN A 83 -21.46 -10.10 -15.00
CA ASN A 83 -21.49 -9.18 -13.85
C ASN A 83 -21.10 -9.80 -12.49
N THR A 84 -20.47 -10.98 -12.48
CA THR A 84 -19.97 -11.65 -11.26
C THR A 84 -18.44 -11.61 -11.19
N PHE A 85 -17.76 -12.13 -12.20
CA PHE A 85 -16.29 -12.09 -12.31
C PHE A 85 -15.81 -11.30 -13.54
N VAL A 86 -16.65 -11.22 -14.56
CA VAL A 86 -16.45 -10.39 -15.76
C VAL A 86 -17.78 -9.81 -16.23
N THR A 87 -17.75 -8.66 -16.90
CA THR A 87 -18.85 -8.18 -17.73
C THR A 87 -18.40 -8.15 -19.17
N LEU A 88 -19.06 -8.91 -20.04
CA LEU A 88 -18.89 -8.82 -21.49
C LEU A 88 -20.04 -7.98 -22.06
N ALA A 89 -19.72 -6.89 -22.77
CA ALA A 89 -20.72 -5.98 -23.34
C ALA A 89 -20.56 -5.88 -24.86
N SER A 90 -21.66 -6.10 -25.59
CA SER A 90 -21.72 -6.03 -27.06
C SER A 90 -22.48 -4.79 -27.56
N SER A 91 -21.98 -4.15 -28.61
CA SER A 91 -22.53 -2.91 -29.19
C SER A 91 -22.27 -2.83 -30.70
N ASN A 92 -22.76 -1.78 -31.38
CA ASN A 92 -22.50 -1.48 -32.80
C ASN A 92 -22.71 -2.67 -33.76
N LEU A 93 -23.75 -3.46 -33.52
CA LEU A 93 -24.06 -4.65 -34.31
C LEU A 93 -24.52 -4.27 -35.72
N ALA A 94 -23.81 -4.78 -36.73
CA ALA A 94 -24.07 -4.54 -38.14
C ALA A 94 -24.06 -5.86 -38.92
N TYR A 95 -24.98 -6.02 -39.87
CA TYR A 95 -25.11 -7.23 -40.68
C TYR A 95 -25.16 -6.91 -42.17
N ASN A 96 -24.30 -7.57 -42.95
CA ASN A 96 -24.27 -7.50 -44.39
C ASN A 96 -24.94 -8.75 -44.99
N SER A 97 -26.20 -8.60 -45.42
CA SER A 97 -26.98 -9.68 -46.03
C SER A 97 -26.45 -10.17 -47.39
N GLY A 98 -25.56 -9.41 -48.04
CA GLY A 98 -24.90 -9.82 -49.29
C GLY A 98 -23.68 -10.72 -49.09
N THR A 99 -23.01 -10.64 -47.94
CA THR A 99 -21.86 -11.51 -47.59
C THR A 99 -22.18 -12.53 -46.48
N GLY A 100 -23.33 -12.36 -45.80
CA GLY A 100 -23.64 -13.07 -44.56
C GLY A 100 -22.78 -12.64 -43.38
N GLN A 101 -22.02 -11.54 -43.48
CA GLN A 101 -21.12 -11.13 -42.40
C GLN A 101 -21.87 -10.33 -41.33
N LEU A 102 -21.80 -10.80 -40.10
CA LEU A 102 -22.20 -10.10 -38.88
C LEU A 102 -20.96 -9.55 -38.20
N THR A 103 -20.92 -8.25 -37.88
CA THR A 103 -19.86 -7.63 -37.05
C THR A 103 -20.48 -6.93 -35.85
N PHE A 104 -19.79 -6.95 -34.71
CA PHE A 104 -20.21 -6.23 -33.51
C PHE A 104 -19.01 -5.89 -32.62
N ASN A 105 -19.10 -4.78 -31.93
CA ASN A 105 -18.08 -4.32 -30.99
C ASN A 105 -18.25 -5.03 -29.64
N VAL A 106 -17.15 -5.44 -29.01
CA VAL A 106 -17.13 -6.09 -27.70
C VAL A 106 -16.16 -5.38 -26.76
N THR A 107 -16.56 -5.21 -25.49
CA THR A 107 -15.66 -4.87 -24.39
C THR A 107 -15.76 -5.88 -23.27
N LEU A 108 -14.64 -6.11 -22.60
CA LEU A 108 -14.49 -6.97 -21.44
C LEU A 108 -14.12 -6.11 -20.22
N ARG A 109 -14.91 -6.18 -19.14
CA ARG A 109 -14.58 -5.57 -17.85
C ARG A 109 -14.18 -6.63 -16.84
N ASN A 110 -13.06 -6.40 -16.17
CA ASN A 110 -12.61 -7.20 -15.03
C ASN A 110 -13.42 -6.85 -13.77
N LEU A 111 -13.95 -7.85 -13.06
CA LEU A 111 -14.59 -7.70 -11.75
C LEU A 111 -13.92 -8.53 -10.64
N ILE A 112 -12.95 -9.40 -10.97
CA ILE A 112 -12.18 -10.13 -9.94
C ILE A 112 -11.24 -9.16 -9.24
N GLU A 113 -10.99 -9.39 -7.95
CA GLU A 113 -10.17 -8.48 -7.13
C GLU A 113 -8.66 -8.66 -7.34
N GLN A 114 -8.22 -8.90 -8.59
CA GLN A 114 -6.81 -8.81 -8.98
C GLN A 114 -6.68 -8.45 -10.47
N PRO A 115 -5.54 -7.89 -10.92
CA PRO A 115 -5.31 -7.64 -12.34
C PRO A 115 -5.33 -8.94 -13.15
N MET A 116 -5.93 -8.90 -14.33
CA MET A 116 -5.95 -10.03 -15.27
C MET A 116 -5.23 -9.69 -16.58
N GLY A 117 -4.71 -10.71 -17.27
CA GLY A 117 -3.88 -10.53 -18.46
C GLY A 117 -2.39 -10.36 -18.16
N THR A 118 -1.91 -10.73 -16.96
CA THR A 118 -0.51 -10.65 -16.54
C THR A 118 -0.19 -11.69 -15.48
N VAL A 119 1.06 -12.16 -15.43
CA VAL A 119 1.57 -13.05 -14.36
C VAL A 119 2.46 -12.33 -13.33
N ASP A 120 2.85 -11.07 -13.59
CA ASP A 120 3.78 -10.30 -12.76
C ASP A 120 3.28 -8.87 -12.41
N GLY A 121 2.10 -8.48 -12.91
CA GLY A 121 1.50 -7.17 -12.67
C GLY A 121 1.93 -6.07 -13.65
N THR A 122 2.84 -6.36 -14.57
CA THR A 122 3.48 -5.36 -15.44
C THR A 122 3.57 -5.78 -16.92
N THR A 123 3.67 -7.08 -17.21
CA THR A 123 3.78 -7.61 -18.57
C THR A 123 2.44 -8.14 -19.10
N VAL A 124 2.09 -7.73 -20.33
CA VAL A 124 0.88 -8.21 -21.01
C VAL A 124 1.08 -9.67 -21.45
N SER A 125 0.29 -10.56 -20.87
CA SER A 125 0.23 -12.00 -21.17
C SER A 125 -0.96 -12.40 -22.06
N ASN A 126 -1.81 -11.42 -22.41
CA ASN A 126 -3.09 -11.51 -23.12
C ASN A 126 -4.21 -12.23 -22.34
N ILE A 127 -5.42 -11.70 -22.42
CA ILE A 127 -6.67 -12.35 -21.99
C ILE A 127 -7.32 -12.96 -23.24
N ARG A 128 -7.97 -14.12 -23.13
CA ARG A 128 -8.58 -14.84 -24.27
C ARG A 128 -10.03 -15.18 -23.99
N VAL A 129 -10.96 -14.65 -24.79
CA VAL A 129 -12.39 -14.98 -24.70
C VAL A 129 -12.68 -16.10 -25.70
N PHE A 130 -12.95 -17.30 -25.22
CA PHE A 130 -13.07 -18.51 -26.06
C PHE A 130 -14.48 -19.10 -26.05
N PHE A 131 -14.85 -19.76 -27.16
CA PHE A 131 -16.14 -20.42 -27.29
C PHE A 131 -16.07 -21.82 -26.67
N HIS A 132 -16.77 -21.99 -25.56
CA HIS A 132 -16.99 -23.29 -24.93
C HIS A 132 -18.04 -24.10 -25.67
N VAL A 133 -19.10 -23.44 -26.14
CA VAL A 133 -20.10 -24.01 -27.06
C VAL A 133 -20.22 -23.10 -28.27
N SER A 134 -19.95 -23.65 -29.46
CA SER A 134 -20.02 -22.95 -30.74
C SER A 134 -21.44 -22.46 -31.07
N PRO A 135 -21.59 -21.37 -31.87
CA PRO A 135 -22.87 -20.85 -32.32
C PRO A 135 -23.84 -21.91 -32.86
N THR A 136 -24.90 -22.16 -32.09
CA THR A 136 -25.94 -23.15 -32.37
C THR A 136 -27.24 -22.43 -32.74
N VAL A 137 -27.74 -22.65 -33.95
CA VAL A 137 -28.96 -22.00 -34.47
C VAL A 137 -30.18 -22.51 -33.72
N THR A 138 -30.97 -21.57 -33.19
CA THR A 138 -32.21 -21.84 -32.43
C THR A 138 -33.48 -21.39 -33.16
N GLY A 139 -33.34 -20.60 -34.22
CA GLY A 139 -34.45 -20.14 -35.06
C GLY A 139 -33.96 -19.83 -36.48
N GLY A 140 -34.75 -20.23 -37.48
CA GLY A 140 -34.31 -20.23 -38.89
C GLY A 140 -33.53 -21.50 -39.27
N THR A 141 -32.72 -21.41 -40.31
CA THR A 141 -31.91 -22.54 -40.82
C THR A 141 -30.51 -22.10 -41.27
N GLY A 142 -29.55 -23.02 -41.25
CA GLY A 142 -28.14 -22.78 -41.61
C GLY A 142 -27.20 -23.14 -40.46
N SER A 143 -25.93 -22.76 -40.61
CA SER A 143 -24.89 -22.85 -39.58
C SER A 143 -24.20 -21.49 -39.44
N VAL A 144 -23.78 -21.14 -38.22
CA VAL A 144 -23.04 -19.91 -37.94
C VAL A 144 -21.58 -20.25 -37.69
N ALA A 145 -20.66 -19.53 -38.33
CA ALA A 145 -19.22 -19.69 -38.15
C ALA A 145 -18.61 -18.44 -37.52
N VAL A 146 -17.73 -18.62 -36.54
CA VAL A 146 -16.92 -17.55 -35.95
C VAL A 146 -15.73 -17.25 -36.86
N ILE A 147 -15.33 -15.98 -36.99
CA ILE A 147 -14.02 -15.58 -37.54
C ILE A 147 -13.16 -15.12 -36.34
N PRO A 148 -12.42 -16.03 -35.68
CA PRO A 148 -11.64 -15.73 -34.48
C PRO A 148 -10.25 -15.16 -34.82
N ASP A 149 -9.57 -14.61 -33.82
CA ASP A 149 -8.15 -14.27 -33.91
C ASP A 149 -7.26 -15.51 -33.94
N GLY A 150 -7.73 -16.61 -33.35
CA GLY A 150 -7.01 -17.88 -33.30
C GLY A 150 -7.83 -19.04 -32.75
N PHE A 151 -7.17 -20.20 -32.71
CA PHE A 151 -7.69 -21.43 -32.12
C PHE A 151 -6.71 -21.91 -31.05
N GLY A 152 -7.23 -22.31 -29.88
CA GLY A 152 -6.43 -22.69 -28.73
C GLY A 152 -6.98 -23.92 -28.01
N GLU A 153 -6.30 -24.35 -26.95
CA GLU A 153 -6.74 -25.42 -26.05
C GLU A 153 -7.01 -24.82 -24.67
N PHE A 154 -8.22 -25.04 -24.15
CA PHE A 154 -8.68 -24.46 -22.86
C PHE A 154 -9.51 -25.46 -22.05
N THR A 155 -10.60 -25.94 -22.67
CA THR A 155 -11.49 -27.01 -22.16
C THR A 155 -11.57 -28.20 -23.12
N ALA A 156 -11.25 -27.97 -24.39
CA ALA A 156 -11.01 -28.94 -25.45
C ALA A 156 -9.96 -28.37 -26.43
N PRO A 157 -9.37 -29.18 -27.33
CA PRO A 157 -8.49 -28.69 -28.39
C PRO A 157 -9.23 -27.85 -29.44
N ALA A 158 -8.50 -26.95 -30.11
CA ALA A 158 -8.94 -26.16 -31.25
C ALA A 158 -10.24 -25.34 -31.03
N GLN A 159 -10.44 -24.80 -29.83
CA GLN A 159 -11.54 -23.87 -29.55
C GLN A 159 -11.20 -22.47 -30.11
N PRO A 160 -12.11 -21.82 -30.85
CA PRO A 160 -11.89 -20.46 -31.36
C PRO A 160 -11.91 -19.45 -30.21
N PHE A 161 -11.11 -18.39 -30.33
CA PHE A 161 -11.05 -17.31 -29.33
C PHE A 161 -10.76 -15.93 -29.94
N TYR A 162 -11.10 -14.88 -29.20
CA TYR A 162 -10.66 -13.51 -29.42
C TYR A 162 -9.65 -13.09 -28.35
N ASN A 163 -8.63 -12.33 -28.75
CA ASN A 163 -7.57 -11.80 -27.88
C ASN A 163 -7.95 -10.42 -27.35
N VAL A 164 -7.76 -10.22 -26.05
CA VAL A 164 -7.78 -8.90 -25.41
C VAL A 164 -6.34 -8.63 -24.93
N PRO A 165 -5.49 -7.98 -25.74
CA PRO A 165 -4.05 -7.88 -25.51
C PRO A 165 -3.69 -6.68 -24.60
N GLN A 166 -4.22 -6.69 -23.39
CA GLN A 166 -3.90 -5.71 -22.35
C GLN A 166 -3.98 -6.36 -20.96
N ILE A 167 -3.42 -5.67 -19.96
CA ILE A 167 -3.77 -5.92 -18.55
C ILE A 167 -5.11 -5.23 -18.30
N LEU A 168 -5.98 -5.82 -17.47
CA LEU A 168 -7.14 -5.16 -16.91
C LEU A 168 -7.05 -5.18 -15.38
N ASP A 169 -6.89 -4.01 -14.77
CA ASP A 169 -7.03 -3.84 -13.32
C ASP A 169 -8.48 -4.10 -12.86
N GLN A 170 -8.71 -4.25 -11.55
CA GLN A 170 -10.06 -4.45 -11.04
C GLN A 170 -10.97 -3.27 -11.44
N ASN A 171 -12.16 -3.58 -11.99
CA ASN A 171 -13.12 -2.64 -12.58
C ASN A 171 -12.71 -1.98 -13.91
N GLU A 172 -11.49 -2.21 -14.40
CA GLU A 172 -11.07 -1.71 -15.72
C GLU A 172 -11.85 -2.41 -16.84
N THR A 173 -12.17 -1.64 -17.89
CA THR A 173 -12.88 -2.10 -19.08
C THR A 173 -11.97 -1.98 -20.29
N SER A 174 -11.85 -3.05 -21.07
CA SER A 174 -10.94 -3.13 -22.20
C SER A 174 -11.18 -2.07 -23.27
N ALA A 175 -10.13 -1.79 -24.02
CA ALA A 175 -10.26 -1.29 -25.38
C ALA A 175 -11.28 -2.15 -26.17
N THR A 176 -12.01 -1.50 -27.08
CA THR A 176 -13.07 -2.13 -27.86
C THR A 176 -12.51 -3.02 -28.95
N ASP A 177 -12.87 -4.29 -28.91
CA ASP A 177 -12.60 -5.30 -29.94
C ASP A 177 -13.77 -5.36 -30.95
N THR A 178 -13.56 -5.88 -32.16
CA THR A 178 -14.57 -5.98 -33.22
C THR A 178 -14.69 -7.41 -33.73
N TRP A 179 -15.66 -8.14 -33.18
CA TRP A 179 -15.89 -9.54 -33.51
C TRP A 179 -16.65 -9.67 -34.82
N SER A 180 -16.42 -10.78 -35.55
CA SER A 180 -17.09 -11.05 -36.82
C SER A 180 -17.48 -12.51 -36.96
N PHE A 181 -18.74 -12.78 -37.29
CA PHE A 181 -19.26 -14.11 -37.61
C PHE A 181 -19.76 -14.14 -39.07
N ILE A 182 -19.79 -15.33 -39.68
CA ILE A 182 -20.57 -15.61 -40.88
C ILE A 182 -21.91 -16.24 -40.45
N VAL A 183 -23.00 -15.55 -40.77
CA VAL A 183 -24.38 -15.89 -40.44
C VAL A 183 -25.21 -15.89 -41.74
N PRO A 184 -25.68 -17.05 -42.21
CA PRO A 184 -26.57 -17.13 -43.37
C PRO A 184 -27.86 -16.31 -43.15
N PRO A 185 -28.41 -15.64 -44.19
CA PRO A 185 -29.61 -14.79 -44.06
C PRO A 185 -30.89 -15.56 -43.71
N THR A 186 -30.82 -16.89 -43.67
CA THR A 186 -31.88 -17.80 -43.19
C THR A 186 -31.85 -18.04 -41.68
N VAL A 187 -30.80 -17.61 -40.96
CA VAL A 187 -30.71 -17.69 -39.49
C VAL A 187 -31.41 -16.49 -38.85
N GLN A 188 -32.28 -16.76 -37.87
CA GLN A 188 -33.04 -15.74 -37.14
C GLN A 188 -32.48 -15.54 -35.72
N THR A 189 -32.20 -16.64 -35.02
CA THR A 189 -31.60 -16.63 -33.68
C THR A 189 -30.60 -17.75 -33.50
N PHE A 190 -29.58 -17.53 -32.68
CA PHE A 190 -28.60 -18.56 -32.27
C PHE A 190 -28.07 -18.28 -30.86
N ILE A 191 -27.50 -19.31 -30.23
CA ILE A 191 -26.90 -19.24 -28.89
C ILE A 191 -25.47 -19.78 -28.89
N PHE A 192 -24.63 -19.32 -27.97
CA PHE A 192 -23.26 -19.79 -27.77
C PHE A 192 -22.83 -19.57 -26.31
N LYS A 193 -21.95 -20.44 -25.79
CA LYS A 193 -21.38 -20.29 -24.44
C LYS A 193 -19.94 -19.79 -24.54
N LEU A 194 -19.60 -18.70 -23.84
CA LEU A 194 -18.23 -18.21 -23.72
C LEU A 194 -17.65 -18.45 -22.32
N TYR A 195 -16.32 -18.54 -22.27
CA TYR A 195 -15.50 -18.35 -21.07
C TYR A 195 -14.36 -17.38 -21.36
N VAL A 196 -13.80 -16.78 -20.32
CA VAL A 196 -12.60 -15.93 -20.36
C VAL A 196 -11.46 -16.71 -19.71
N SER A 197 -10.40 -17.01 -20.47
CA SER A 197 -9.13 -17.52 -19.95
C SER A 197 -8.20 -16.34 -19.73
N ALA A 198 -7.69 -16.18 -18.50
CA ALA A 198 -6.77 -15.10 -18.17
C ALA A 198 -5.63 -15.58 -17.26
N PRO A 199 -4.37 -15.27 -17.61
CA PRO A 199 -3.27 -15.24 -16.66
C PRO A 199 -3.52 -14.16 -15.59
N VAL A 200 -3.17 -14.46 -14.34
CA VAL A 200 -3.21 -13.51 -13.21
C VAL A 200 -1.95 -13.69 -12.35
N GLN A 201 -1.66 -12.71 -11.47
CA GLN A 201 -0.53 -12.75 -10.54
C GLN A 201 -0.68 -13.85 -9.47
N TRP A 202 -1.90 -14.06 -8.97
CA TRP A 202 -2.17 -14.95 -7.83
C TRP A 202 -3.17 -16.06 -8.23
N PRO A 203 -2.74 -17.05 -9.03
CA PRO A 203 -3.62 -18.09 -9.58
C PRO A 203 -4.12 -19.12 -8.56
N ASP A 204 -3.55 -19.14 -7.35
CA ASP A 204 -3.99 -19.98 -6.22
C ASP A 204 -4.76 -19.19 -5.14
N GLY A 205 -4.72 -17.86 -5.18
CA GLY A 205 -5.18 -16.97 -4.11
C GLY A 205 -4.03 -16.20 -3.44
N TYR A 206 -4.39 -15.31 -2.52
CA TYR A 206 -3.47 -14.32 -1.92
C TYR A 206 -4.00 -13.80 -0.58
N VAL A 207 -3.21 -12.97 0.12
CA VAL A 207 -3.62 -12.26 1.34
C VAL A 207 -3.48 -10.75 1.12
N THR A 208 -4.59 -10.02 1.23
CA THR A 208 -4.59 -8.55 1.21
C THR A 208 -4.34 -8.00 2.62
N LEU A 209 -3.63 -6.87 2.72
CA LEU A 209 -3.51 -6.10 3.97
C LEU A 209 -4.21 -4.75 3.79
N ASP A 210 -5.09 -4.38 4.71
CA ASP A 210 -5.92 -3.16 4.66
C ASP A 210 -6.78 -3.04 3.37
N GLY A 211 -7.08 -4.18 2.74
CA GLY A 211 -7.76 -4.25 1.44
C GLY A 211 -6.83 -4.04 0.23
N LEU A 212 -5.55 -3.73 0.44
CA LEU A 212 -4.55 -3.58 -0.61
C LEU A 212 -4.03 -4.93 -1.10
N LEU A 213 -3.73 -5.01 -2.40
CA LEU A 213 -3.18 -6.20 -3.04
C LEU A 213 -1.72 -6.45 -2.64
N PRO A 214 -1.24 -7.71 -2.74
CA PRO A 214 0.16 -8.04 -2.45
C PRO A 214 1.14 -7.16 -3.23
N GLY A 215 2.09 -6.55 -2.51
CA GLY A 215 3.12 -5.69 -3.08
C GLY A 215 2.72 -4.21 -3.26
N ALA A 216 1.46 -3.85 -3.01
CA ALA A 216 1.02 -2.46 -3.04
C ALA A 216 1.63 -1.61 -1.91
N ASP A 217 1.65 -0.29 -2.11
CA ASP A 217 2.12 0.67 -1.09
C ASP A 217 1.07 0.85 0.01
N GLY A 218 1.41 0.43 1.23
CA GLY A 218 0.63 0.68 2.45
C GLY A 218 0.67 2.14 2.92
N GLY A 219 1.54 2.95 2.34
CA GLY A 219 1.73 4.38 2.64
C GLY A 219 2.64 4.66 3.83
N ASP A 220 2.79 5.95 4.14
CA ASP A 220 3.67 6.48 5.17
C ASP A 220 3.34 5.98 6.59
N LEU A 221 4.37 5.54 7.32
CA LEU A 221 4.29 5.20 8.73
C LEU A 221 5.28 6.01 9.56
N ARG A 222 4.81 6.61 10.67
CA ARG A 222 5.67 7.34 11.60
C ARG A 222 6.33 6.39 12.60
N PRO A 223 7.65 6.49 12.85
CA PRO A 223 8.32 5.84 13.97
C PRO A 223 7.57 5.98 15.30
N GLY A 224 7.54 4.89 16.07
CA GLY A 224 6.88 4.83 17.38
C GLY A 224 5.34 4.84 17.36
N VAL A 225 4.70 5.10 16.21
CA VAL A 225 3.24 5.09 16.06
C VAL A 225 2.78 3.71 15.55
N PRO A 226 2.04 2.92 16.36
CA PRO A 226 1.49 1.66 15.90
C PRO A 226 0.27 1.87 14.98
N ARG A 227 0.21 1.11 13.89
CA ARG A 227 -0.92 0.97 12.98
C ARG A 227 -1.36 -0.49 12.94
N ALA A 228 -2.60 -0.76 13.34
CA ALA A 228 -3.20 -2.07 13.09
C ALA A 228 -3.40 -2.27 11.57
N THR A 229 -3.09 -3.47 11.08
CA THR A 229 -3.41 -3.88 9.71
C THR A 229 -4.39 -5.05 9.71
N VAL A 230 -5.26 -5.12 8.70
CA VAL A 230 -6.26 -6.19 8.56
C VAL A 230 -5.85 -7.13 7.43
N ALA A 231 -5.38 -8.32 7.79
CA ALA A 231 -5.12 -9.40 6.84
C ALA A 231 -6.42 -10.11 6.45
N VAL A 232 -6.68 -10.21 5.14
CA VAL A 232 -7.81 -10.96 4.58
C VAL A 232 -7.30 -11.93 3.53
N VAL A 233 -7.43 -13.23 3.81
CA VAL A 233 -7.10 -14.29 2.87
C VAL A 233 -8.20 -14.40 1.81
N LYS A 234 -7.83 -14.42 0.53
CA LYS A 234 -8.74 -14.43 -0.61
C LYS A 234 -8.39 -15.51 -1.60
N ASP A 235 -9.41 -16.12 -2.20
CA ASP A 235 -9.21 -17.00 -3.34
C ASP A 235 -8.80 -16.21 -4.58
N LYS A 236 -8.48 -16.94 -5.64
CA LYS A 236 -8.00 -16.40 -6.92
C LYS A 236 -8.95 -15.47 -7.68
N VAL A 237 -10.18 -15.23 -7.19
CA VAL A 237 -11.08 -14.21 -7.74
C VAL A 237 -11.49 -13.12 -6.73
N GLY A 238 -10.95 -13.17 -5.50
CA GLY A 238 -11.23 -12.19 -4.43
C GLY A 238 -12.23 -12.66 -3.37
N ARG A 239 -12.75 -13.90 -3.43
CA ARG A 239 -13.67 -14.39 -2.40
C ARG A 239 -12.91 -14.65 -1.10
N VAL A 240 -13.39 -14.08 0.01
CA VAL A 240 -12.75 -14.21 1.32
C VAL A 240 -12.79 -15.66 1.82
N MET A 241 -11.63 -16.21 2.17
CA MET A 241 -11.47 -17.52 2.78
C MET A 241 -11.41 -17.36 4.31
N ALA A 242 -12.60 -17.27 4.92
CA ALA A 242 -12.75 -17.02 6.36
C ALA A 242 -12.12 -18.14 7.21
N GLY A 243 -11.48 -17.76 8.32
CA GLY A 243 -10.85 -18.70 9.26
C GLY A 243 -9.47 -19.22 8.85
N ALA A 244 -8.97 -18.87 7.66
CA ALA A 244 -7.61 -19.22 7.24
C ALA A 244 -6.56 -18.51 8.14
N PRO A 245 -5.55 -19.25 8.67
CA PRO A 245 -4.56 -18.68 9.57
C PRO A 245 -3.52 -17.85 8.82
N VAL A 246 -3.20 -16.66 9.36
CA VAL A 246 -2.20 -15.74 8.79
C VAL A 246 -0.96 -15.69 9.68
N THR A 247 0.22 -15.76 9.06
CA THR A 247 1.51 -15.49 9.70
C THR A 247 2.04 -14.15 9.20
N PHE A 248 2.33 -13.22 10.11
CA PHE A 248 2.89 -11.91 9.80
C PHE A 248 4.43 -11.91 9.81
N GLY A 249 5.05 -11.04 9.02
CA GLY A 249 6.50 -10.84 8.96
C GLY A 249 6.92 -9.45 8.48
N THR A 250 8.23 -9.18 8.53
CA THR A 250 8.84 -7.95 8.01
C THR A 250 10.15 -8.28 7.29
N SER A 251 10.47 -7.59 6.20
CA SER A 251 11.76 -7.71 5.51
C SER A 251 12.91 -7.05 6.27
N ASP A 252 12.62 -6.08 7.14
CA ASP A 252 13.61 -5.38 7.96
C ASP A 252 13.01 -4.95 9.31
N PRO A 253 13.31 -5.68 10.40
CA PRO A 253 12.90 -5.31 11.75
C PRO A 253 13.44 -3.96 12.25
N ALA A 254 14.49 -3.38 11.65
CA ALA A 254 14.99 -2.06 12.00
C ALA A 254 14.20 -0.93 11.32
N CYS A 255 13.62 -1.18 10.14
CA CYS A 255 12.64 -0.32 9.49
C CYS A 255 11.30 -0.33 10.25
N ALA A 256 10.62 -1.49 10.29
CA ALA A 256 9.35 -1.67 10.97
C ALA A 256 9.18 -3.12 11.46
N THR A 257 8.47 -3.31 12.57
CA THR A 257 8.07 -4.63 13.08
C THR A 257 6.57 -4.76 13.14
N VAL A 258 6.08 -5.96 12.85
CA VAL A 258 4.67 -6.36 12.97
C VAL A 258 4.54 -7.43 14.06
N ASP A 259 3.44 -7.43 14.81
CA ASP A 259 3.12 -8.46 15.79
C ASP A 259 2.16 -9.55 15.26
N ALA A 260 1.84 -10.54 16.09
CA ALA A 260 0.95 -11.64 15.71
C ALA A 260 -0.53 -11.21 15.52
N ALA A 261 -0.89 -9.98 15.88
CA ALA A 261 -2.22 -9.39 15.67
C ALA A 261 -2.26 -8.45 14.45
N GLY A 262 -1.16 -8.32 13.71
CA GLY A 262 -1.05 -7.44 12.54
C GLY A 262 -0.77 -5.98 12.89
N VAL A 263 -0.33 -5.65 14.11
CA VAL A 263 0.01 -4.28 14.49
C VAL A 263 1.43 -3.96 14.03
N VAL A 264 1.55 -3.12 13.00
CA VAL A 264 2.81 -2.63 12.45
C VAL A 264 3.26 -1.39 13.22
N THR A 265 4.51 -1.37 13.68
CA THR A 265 5.14 -0.22 14.33
C THR A 265 6.42 0.14 13.59
N GLY A 266 6.48 1.36 13.05
CA GLY A 266 7.69 1.92 12.44
C GLY A 266 8.77 2.19 13.49
N ARG A 267 10.04 2.08 13.11
CA ARG A 267 11.19 2.24 14.01
C ARG A 267 12.23 3.22 13.46
N ARG A 268 12.76 2.97 12.26
CA ARG A 268 13.74 3.84 11.60
C ARG A 268 13.33 4.12 10.16
N ALA A 269 13.55 5.35 9.73
CA ALA A 269 13.12 5.80 8.41
C ALA A 269 13.84 5.03 7.29
N SER A 270 13.07 4.27 6.52
CA SER A 270 13.50 3.31 5.50
C SER A 270 12.26 2.78 4.77
N THR A 271 12.45 2.08 3.66
CA THR A 271 11.42 1.29 2.99
C THR A 271 11.55 -0.18 3.41
N CYS A 272 10.46 -0.84 3.79
CA CYS A 272 10.42 -2.27 4.05
C CYS A 272 9.11 -2.91 3.59
N GLN A 273 9.08 -4.23 3.46
CA GLN A 273 7.87 -5.01 3.17
C GLN A 273 7.35 -5.63 4.48
N VAL A 274 6.10 -5.34 4.83
CA VAL A 274 5.36 -6.12 5.84
C VAL A 274 4.65 -7.24 5.11
N THR A 275 4.89 -8.49 5.52
CA THR A 275 4.31 -9.68 4.87
C THR A 275 3.21 -10.30 5.72
N ALA A 276 2.27 -10.97 5.05
CA ALA A 276 1.20 -11.74 5.65
C ALA A 276 0.92 -12.96 4.77
N THR A 277 1.22 -14.16 5.26
CA THR A 277 1.11 -15.41 4.49
C THR A 277 0.09 -16.38 5.09
N SER A 278 -0.60 -17.12 4.23
CA SER A 278 -1.58 -18.15 4.62
C SER A 278 -1.24 -19.45 3.91
N GLY A 279 -0.45 -20.31 4.54
CA GLY A 279 0.14 -21.48 3.88
C GLY A 279 1.11 -21.03 2.79
N SER A 280 0.85 -21.41 1.53
CA SER A 280 1.59 -20.95 0.35
C SER A 280 1.09 -19.62 -0.21
N LEU A 281 -0.05 -19.08 0.24
CA LEU A 281 -0.65 -17.89 -0.34
C LEU A 281 0.15 -16.63 0.04
N PRO A 282 0.63 -15.84 -0.95
CA PRO A 282 1.45 -14.67 -0.70
C PRO A 282 0.62 -13.46 -0.30
N GLY A 283 1.22 -12.56 0.48
CA GLY A 283 0.62 -11.29 0.85
C GLY A 283 1.63 -10.38 1.54
N GLY A 284 1.42 -9.08 1.40
CA GLY A 284 2.28 -8.07 1.98
C GLY A 284 2.06 -6.69 1.37
N VAL A 285 2.51 -5.64 2.06
CA VAL A 285 2.49 -4.25 1.59
C VAL A 285 3.84 -3.59 1.85
N ARG A 286 4.23 -2.72 0.92
CA ARG A 286 5.39 -1.84 1.07
C ARG A 286 5.03 -0.73 2.08
N VAL A 287 5.85 -0.60 3.11
CA VAL A 287 5.74 0.44 4.14
C VAL A 287 6.95 1.35 4.02
N ASP A 288 6.69 2.65 3.82
CA ASP A 288 7.70 3.69 3.89
C ASP A 288 7.65 4.34 5.28
N VAL A 289 8.73 4.20 6.05
CA VAL A 289 8.82 4.79 7.39
C VAL A 289 9.40 6.20 7.26
N THR A 290 8.66 7.20 7.73
CA THR A 290 9.01 8.63 7.57
C THR A 290 10.09 9.07 8.54
N GLY A 291 10.95 10.02 8.13
CA GLY A 291 11.90 10.67 9.02
C GLY A 291 11.25 11.41 10.20
N ILE A 292 11.93 11.41 11.35
CA ILE A 292 11.54 12.12 12.58
C ILE A 292 12.67 12.96 13.15
N THR A 293 12.38 13.87 14.09
CA THR A 293 13.43 14.51 14.91
C THR A 293 13.80 13.61 16.08
N ARG A 294 14.94 12.90 16.00
CA ARG A 294 15.46 12.06 17.09
C ARG A 294 16.13 12.91 18.16
N LEU A 295 15.81 12.62 19.42
CA LEU A 295 16.44 13.24 20.58
C LEU A 295 17.75 12.51 20.92
N TRP A 296 18.86 13.24 21.02
CA TRP A 296 20.09 12.75 21.63
C TRP A 296 19.93 12.72 23.15
N THR A 297 20.18 11.56 23.77
CA THR A 297 20.18 11.38 25.22
C THR A 297 21.58 11.45 25.81
N GLY A 298 22.59 10.98 25.06
CA GLY A 298 23.97 10.86 25.54
C GLY A 298 24.10 9.90 26.74
N ALA A 299 23.21 8.90 26.84
CA ALA A 299 23.09 8.06 28.02
C ALA A 299 24.21 7.02 28.20
N VAL A 300 24.97 6.70 27.15
CA VAL A 300 26.02 5.66 27.14
C VAL A 300 27.41 6.25 26.93
N SER A 301 27.56 7.19 25.99
CA SER A 301 28.85 7.78 25.62
C SER A 301 28.66 9.08 24.82
N THR A 302 29.77 9.66 24.33
CA THR A 302 29.75 10.76 23.36
C THR A 302 29.59 10.30 21.90
N ASP A 303 29.74 9.00 21.60
CA ASP A 303 29.82 8.52 20.21
C ASP A 303 28.43 8.55 19.53
N TRP A 304 28.33 9.36 18.46
CA TRP A 304 27.12 9.48 17.63
C TRP A 304 26.60 8.12 17.13
N SER A 305 27.52 7.21 16.82
CA SER A 305 27.23 5.92 16.17
C SER A 305 26.73 4.84 17.13
N VAL A 306 26.59 5.14 18.44
CA VAL A 306 26.07 4.21 19.44
C VAL A 306 24.56 4.42 19.61
N ASP A 307 23.77 3.45 19.16
CA ASP A 307 22.30 3.41 19.25
C ASP A 307 21.74 3.83 20.62
N GLY A 308 22.38 3.39 21.72
CA GLY A 308 21.98 3.70 23.10
C GLY A 308 22.11 5.17 23.51
N ASN A 309 22.74 6.03 22.70
CA ASN A 309 22.78 7.48 22.93
C ASN A 309 21.59 8.23 22.33
N TRP A 310 20.68 7.54 21.65
CA TRP A 310 19.50 8.10 21.01
C TRP A 310 18.21 7.65 21.70
N ALA A 311 17.18 8.49 21.63
CA ALA A 311 15.82 8.07 21.94
C ALA A 311 15.42 6.88 21.06
N GLU A 312 14.58 5.99 21.60
CA GLU A 312 14.20 4.69 21.01
C GLU A 312 15.34 3.67 20.89
N GLY A 313 16.59 4.04 21.23
CA GLY A 313 17.75 3.15 21.08
C GLY A 313 18.11 2.90 19.62
N LEU A 314 18.01 3.92 18.76
CA LEU A 314 18.24 3.84 17.32
C LEU A 314 18.95 5.08 16.78
N THR A 315 20.10 4.85 16.13
CA THR A 315 20.84 5.84 15.35
C THR A 315 19.98 6.47 14.23
N PRO A 316 20.06 7.80 14.03
CA PRO A 316 19.29 8.49 12.98
C PRO A 316 19.61 8.01 11.57
N ALA A 317 18.57 7.86 10.75
CA ALA A 317 18.69 7.69 9.30
C ALA A 317 18.91 9.03 8.59
N THR A 318 19.32 9.01 7.32
CA THR A 318 19.68 10.23 6.56
C THR A 318 18.54 11.23 6.33
N VAL A 319 17.29 10.78 6.52
CA VAL A 319 16.06 11.61 6.45
C VAL A 319 15.49 11.98 7.83
N ASP A 320 16.03 11.42 8.92
CA ASP A 320 15.74 11.91 10.26
C ASP A 320 16.40 13.29 10.45
N SER A 321 15.84 14.09 11.36
CA SER A 321 16.52 15.26 11.94
C SER A 321 16.99 14.90 13.36
N VAL A 322 17.85 15.71 13.96
CA VAL A 322 18.27 15.52 15.36
C VAL A 322 18.00 16.72 16.24
N SER A 323 17.77 16.47 17.53
CA SER A 323 17.73 17.50 18.58
C SER A 323 18.67 17.12 19.71
N ILE A 324 19.58 18.03 20.07
CA ILE A 324 20.67 17.82 21.04
C ILE A 324 20.45 18.79 22.22
N PRO A 325 19.97 18.30 23.36
CA PRO A 325 19.61 19.13 24.50
C PRO A 325 20.82 19.42 25.41
N ALA A 326 20.83 20.59 26.06
CA ALA A 326 21.87 20.99 27.01
C ALA A 326 21.95 20.09 28.27
N SER A 327 20.90 19.30 28.52
CA SER A 327 20.79 18.36 29.63
C SER A 327 21.37 16.96 29.33
N ALA A 328 21.90 16.72 28.12
CA ALA A 328 22.56 15.44 27.81
C ALA A 328 23.85 15.29 28.63
N ALA A 329 24.04 14.14 29.29
CA ALA A 329 25.21 13.91 30.16
C ALA A 329 26.53 13.84 29.38
N ASN A 330 26.47 13.30 28.16
CA ASN A 330 27.56 13.30 27.19
C ASN A 330 27.09 14.08 25.95
N MET A 331 27.90 15.02 25.46
CA MET A 331 27.60 15.72 24.20
C MET A 331 28.09 14.91 22.99
N PRO A 332 27.35 14.90 21.87
CA PRO A 332 27.67 14.05 20.72
C PRO A 332 28.98 14.44 20.01
N ALA A 333 29.70 13.42 19.58
CA ALA A 333 30.92 13.51 18.79
C ALA A 333 30.87 12.51 17.62
N LEU A 334 31.33 12.92 16.43
CA LEU A 334 31.33 12.06 15.25
C LEU A 334 32.57 11.17 15.18
N SER A 335 32.33 9.86 15.17
CA SER A 335 33.34 8.82 14.90
C SER A 335 33.57 8.57 13.40
N THR A 336 32.54 8.77 12.58
CA THR A 336 32.54 8.64 11.10
C THR A 336 31.84 9.83 10.44
N PRO A 337 31.91 10.01 9.10
CA PRO A 337 31.07 10.97 8.40
C PRO A 337 29.59 10.62 8.57
N VAL A 338 28.72 11.64 8.61
CA VAL A 338 27.27 11.51 8.81
C VAL A 338 26.53 12.40 7.81
N THR A 339 25.37 11.92 7.35
CA THR A 339 24.41 12.69 6.57
C THR A 339 23.06 12.63 7.27
N ILE A 340 22.37 13.77 7.39
CA ILE A 340 21.14 13.95 8.17
C ILE A 340 20.21 14.95 7.46
N ALA A 341 18.91 14.98 7.80
CA ALA A 341 18.02 16.03 7.33
C ALA A 341 18.32 17.35 8.05
N GLY A 342 17.72 17.58 9.22
CA GLY A 342 17.95 18.77 10.05
C GLY A 342 18.76 18.51 11.32
N VAL A 343 19.30 19.58 11.90
CA VAL A 343 20.07 19.53 13.16
C VAL A 343 19.63 20.68 14.06
N GLN A 344 19.21 20.36 15.28
CA GLN A 344 18.96 21.31 16.35
C GLN A 344 19.94 21.07 17.51
N VAL A 345 20.72 22.09 17.88
CA VAL A 345 21.59 22.09 19.08
C VAL A 345 21.10 23.19 20.02
N ALA A 346 20.76 22.84 21.26
CA ALA A 346 20.32 23.82 22.26
C ALA A 346 21.43 24.81 22.64
N ASP A 347 21.08 25.92 23.29
CA ASP A 347 22.08 26.80 23.91
C ASP A 347 22.88 26.04 24.99
N ALA A 348 24.17 26.33 25.11
CA ALA A 348 25.19 25.56 25.85
C ALA A 348 25.42 24.08 25.44
N ALA A 349 24.57 23.47 24.60
CA ALA A 349 24.82 22.13 24.05
C ALA A 349 25.83 22.17 22.89
N THR A 350 26.54 21.07 22.61
CA THR A 350 27.54 21.02 21.53
C THR A 350 27.43 19.77 20.66
N LEU A 351 27.93 19.84 19.43
CA LEU A 351 28.12 18.69 18.53
C LEU A 351 29.52 18.76 17.94
N THR A 352 30.37 17.79 18.26
CA THR A 352 31.79 17.80 17.89
C THR A 352 32.04 16.95 16.64
N LEU A 353 32.46 17.57 15.53
CA LEU A 353 32.70 16.87 14.27
C LEU A 353 33.98 16.02 14.27
N GLY A 354 34.93 16.34 15.14
CA GLY A 354 36.30 15.82 15.01
C GLY A 354 36.84 16.09 13.61
N ALA A 355 37.48 15.09 13.01
CA ALA A 355 37.96 15.15 11.62
C ALA A 355 36.89 14.77 10.56
N GLN A 356 35.62 14.59 10.95
CA GLN A 356 34.57 14.05 10.09
C GLN A 356 33.73 15.12 9.39
N THR A 357 33.04 14.72 8.33
CA THR A 357 32.06 15.55 7.63
C THR A 357 30.64 15.29 8.17
N LEU A 358 29.93 16.35 8.55
CA LEU A 358 28.49 16.31 8.80
C LEU A 358 27.75 16.98 7.65
N THR A 359 26.95 16.23 6.91
CA THR A 359 26.11 16.76 5.82
C THR A 359 24.69 16.98 6.30
N VAL A 360 24.20 18.22 6.19
CA VAL A 360 22.85 18.64 6.57
C VAL A 360 22.07 19.01 5.30
N ASN A 361 20.87 18.43 5.17
CA ASN A 361 20.01 18.53 3.98
C ASN A 361 18.74 19.37 4.18
N ALA A 362 18.47 19.82 5.41
CA ALA A 362 17.39 20.71 5.82
C ALA A 362 17.93 21.72 6.84
N ASP A 363 17.11 22.17 7.79
CA ASP A 363 17.47 23.24 8.73
C ASP A 363 18.60 22.90 9.70
N LEU A 364 19.51 23.86 9.94
CA LEU A 364 20.52 23.81 11.00
C LEU A 364 20.32 24.94 12.00
N PHE A 365 19.77 24.64 13.16
CA PHE A 365 19.60 25.59 14.26
C PHE A 365 20.52 25.25 15.41
N THR A 366 21.26 26.25 15.89
CA THR A 366 22.16 26.08 17.03
C THR A 366 21.99 27.24 18.00
N GLY A 367 22.31 27.02 19.26
CA GLY A 367 22.40 28.08 20.26
C GLY A 367 23.53 29.08 19.99
N THR A 368 23.60 30.08 20.86
CA THR A 368 24.56 31.20 20.83
C THR A 368 25.82 30.95 21.66
N THR A 369 25.71 30.17 22.74
CA THR A 369 26.83 29.82 23.64
C THR A 369 27.41 28.43 23.36
N GLY A 370 26.64 27.56 22.73
CA GLY A 370 27.01 26.20 22.31
C GLY A 370 27.30 26.09 20.81
N GLY A 371 26.82 25.02 20.18
CA GLY A 371 26.75 24.86 18.71
C GLY A 371 27.57 23.71 18.11
N VAL A 372 27.74 23.73 16.79
CA VAL A 372 28.53 22.70 16.07
C VAL A 372 30.01 23.11 16.07
N LEU A 373 30.86 22.21 16.55
CA LEU A 373 32.30 22.43 16.79
C LEU A 373 33.15 21.53 15.88
N GLY A 374 34.07 22.12 15.11
CA GLY A 374 35.04 21.38 14.30
C GLY A 374 36.31 21.03 15.08
N GLY A 375 37.08 20.04 14.60
CA GLY A 375 38.40 19.71 15.16
C GLY A 375 39.37 19.17 14.13
N GLY A 376 40.44 19.90 13.81
CA GLY A 376 41.35 19.52 12.73
C GLY A 376 40.68 19.66 11.35
N ALA A 377 40.38 18.54 10.69
CA ALA A 377 39.92 18.51 9.30
C ALA A 377 38.39 18.42 9.10
N GLY A 378 37.59 18.42 10.19
CA GLY A 378 36.14 18.24 10.10
C GLY A 378 35.40 19.39 9.41
N VAL A 379 34.34 19.05 8.69
CA VAL A 379 33.58 19.97 7.83
C VAL A 379 32.08 19.85 8.09
N LEU A 380 31.41 20.97 8.29
CA LEU A 380 29.96 21.03 8.16
C LEU A 380 29.62 21.24 6.67
N ALA A 381 28.86 20.35 6.04
CA ALA A 381 28.39 20.49 4.67
C ALA A 381 26.90 20.85 4.66
N LEU A 382 26.55 22.03 4.15
CA LEU A 382 25.18 22.48 3.94
C LEU A 382 24.79 22.19 2.49
N ALA A 383 24.11 21.05 2.27
CA ALA A 383 23.83 20.48 0.95
C ALA A 383 22.36 20.51 0.52
N GLY A 384 21.45 20.81 1.45
CA GLY A 384 20.01 20.91 1.25
C GLY A 384 19.52 21.99 0.27
N THR A 385 18.24 21.89 -0.12
CA THR A 385 17.57 22.87 -0.99
C THR A 385 16.50 23.63 -0.21
N GLY A 386 16.64 24.95 -0.10
CA GLY A 386 15.68 25.81 0.60
C GLY A 386 15.74 25.74 2.13
N GLY A 387 16.76 25.12 2.72
CA GLY A 387 16.93 25.05 4.17
C GLY A 387 17.31 26.39 4.80
N THR A 388 17.31 26.46 6.13
CA THR A 388 17.72 27.66 6.87
C THR A 388 18.77 27.36 7.95
N VAL A 389 19.54 28.37 8.34
CA VAL A 389 20.68 28.21 9.26
C VAL A 389 20.84 29.40 10.21
N GLN A 390 21.18 29.13 11.48
CA GLN A 390 21.49 30.14 12.50
C GLN A 390 22.36 29.60 13.66
N GLY A 391 22.97 30.50 14.42
CA GLY A 391 23.71 30.23 15.66
C GLY A 391 25.22 30.09 15.45
N VAL A 392 25.85 29.08 16.04
CA VAL A 392 27.30 28.83 16.03
C VAL A 392 27.67 27.55 15.26
N VAL A 393 28.48 27.72 14.21
CA VAL A 393 28.93 26.64 13.30
C VAL A 393 30.45 26.70 13.04
N PRO A 394 31.09 25.64 12.50
CA PRO A 394 32.54 25.60 12.29
C PRO A 394 32.92 25.97 10.83
N VAL A 395 34.05 25.43 10.35
CA VAL A 395 34.38 25.37 8.91
C VAL A 395 33.20 24.76 8.14
N THR A 396 32.56 25.57 7.30
CA THR A 396 31.35 25.17 6.56
C THR A 396 31.59 25.22 5.05
N LEU A 397 31.13 24.15 4.39
CA LEU A 397 31.06 23.99 2.95
C LEU A 397 29.59 24.13 2.52
N VAL A 398 29.27 25.18 1.76
CA VAL A 398 27.90 25.38 1.24
C VAL A 398 27.83 24.92 -0.22
N THR A 399 27.10 23.85 -0.47
CA THR A 399 26.80 23.30 -1.80
C THR A 399 25.32 23.39 -2.15
N GLY A 400 24.45 23.48 -1.16
CA GLY A 400 23.00 23.66 -1.29
C GLY A 400 22.56 25.13 -1.29
N THR A 401 21.26 25.36 -1.16
CA THR A 401 20.67 26.71 -1.08
C THR A 401 20.07 26.96 0.30
N TYR A 402 20.59 27.97 1.01
CA TYR A 402 20.27 28.22 2.41
C TYR A 402 19.89 29.68 2.70
N GLY A 403 18.92 29.90 3.58
CA GLY A 403 18.59 31.21 4.16
C GLY A 403 19.13 31.38 5.58
N LEU A 404 19.53 32.60 5.97
CA LEU A 404 19.74 32.92 7.39
C LEU A 404 18.37 33.08 8.08
N SER A 405 18.11 32.31 9.13
CA SER A 405 16.92 32.45 9.98
C SER A 405 17.20 33.22 11.28
N GLY A 406 18.48 33.44 11.59
CA GLY A 406 19.01 34.23 12.69
C GLY A 406 20.47 34.60 12.40
N ASP A 407 21.14 35.27 13.33
CA ASP A 407 22.57 35.57 13.19
C ASP A 407 23.41 34.27 13.14
N LEU A 408 24.37 34.24 12.21
CA LEU A 408 25.26 33.09 12.00
C LEU A 408 26.70 33.45 12.34
N ARG A 409 27.16 32.96 13.49
CA ARG A 409 28.56 32.97 13.89
C ARG A 409 29.26 31.73 13.36
N VAL A 410 30.35 31.97 12.64
CA VAL A 410 31.26 30.96 12.13
C VAL A 410 32.54 30.98 12.97
N ASN A 411 32.95 29.85 13.52
CA ASN A 411 34.25 29.69 14.19
C ASN A 411 35.22 28.94 13.26
N GLY A 412 36.32 29.60 12.88
CA GLY A 412 37.36 29.02 12.03
C GLY A 412 37.21 29.31 10.53
N ALA A 413 38.34 29.22 9.82
CA ALA A 413 38.50 29.62 8.43
C ALA A 413 39.30 28.54 7.63
N PRO A 414 39.13 28.46 6.30
CA PRO A 414 38.26 29.27 5.46
C PRO A 414 36.83 28.72 5.36
N GLN A 415 35.85 29.61 5.22
CA GLN A 415 34.52 29.24 4.72
C GLN A 415 34.58 29.04 3.21
N THR A 416 33.87 28.03 2.70
CA THR A 416 33.87 27.75 1.25
C THR A 416 32.46 27.55 0.72
N ILE A 417 32.01 28.43 -0.18
CA ILE A 417 30.80 28.22 -0.97
C ILE A 417 31.22 27.59 -2.31
N ARG A 418 30.67 26.42 -2.66
CA ARG A 418 30.94 25.73 -3.93
C ARG A 418 29.62 25.35 -4.59
N ALA A 419 29.21 26.14 -5.59
CA ALA A 419 27.93 26.02 -6.31
C ALA A 419 26.65 26.23 -5.47
N GLY A 420 26.73 26.32 -4.14
CA GLY A 420 25.62 26.70 -3.27
C GLY A 420 25.38 28.21 -3.14
N GLU A 421 24.34 28.59 -2.38
CA GLU A 421 23.96 29.98 -2.09
C GLU A 421 23.59 30.16 -0.60
N LEU A 422 23.97 31.29 0.00
CA LEU A 422 23.59 31.67 1.36
C LEU A 422 22.94 33.06 1.37
N ARG A 423 21.65 33.14 1.73
CA ARG A 423 20.82 34.35 1.65
C ARG A 423 20.58 34.99 3.02
N GLY A 424 21.17 36.16 3.26
CA GLY A 424 20.87 37.01 4.42
C GLY A 424 19.82 38.08 4.11
N ARG A 425 18.78 38.21 4.94
CA ARG A 425 17.89 39.37 4.99
C ARG A 425 17.62 39.74 6.45
N GLY A 426 18.26 40.81 6.93
CA GLY A 426 18.13 41.30 8.31
C GLY A 426 19.11 40.71 9.33
N TYR A 427 19.72 39.56 9.03
CA TYR A 427 20.67 38.85 9.91
C TYR A 427 22.13 38.99 9.46
N GLN A 428 23.05 38.87 10.42
CA GLN A 428 24.49 39.01 10.23
C GLN A 428 25.18 37.65 10.03
N LEU A 429 26.12 37.59 9.09
CA LEU A 429 27.12 36.53 9.00
C LEU A 429 28.43 37.02 9.62
N ARG A 430 28.87 36.41 10.72
CA ARG A 430 30.11 36.77 11.41
C ARG A 430 31.12 35.64 11.36
N ILE A 431 32.10 35.77 10.47
CA ILE A 431 33.30 34.90 10.46
C ILE A 431 34.22 35.33 11.61
N VAL A 432 34.58 34.39 12.47
CA VAL A 432 35.51 34.56 13.58
C VAL A 432 36.72 33.67 13.33
N ASN A 433 37.79 34.30 12.86
CA ASN A 433 39.13 33.71 12.88
C ASN A 433 39.60 33.60 14.33
N GLN A 434 40.33 32.54 14.66
CA GLN A 434 41.18 32.47 15.85
C GLN A 434 42.61 32.87 15.49
#